data_AF-A0A353P8F3-F1
#
_entry.id   AF-A0A353P8F3-F1
#
_cell.length_a   1.000
_cell.length_b   1.000
_cell.length_c   1.000
_cell.angle_alpha   90.00
_cell.angle_beta   90.00
_cell.angle_gamma   90.00
#
_symmetry.space_group_name_H-M   'P 1'
#
loop_
_entity.id
_entity.type
_entity.pdbx_description
1 polymer ?
#
loop_
_entity_poly.entity_id
_entity_poly.type
_entity_poly.pdbx_seq_one_letter_code
_entity_poly.pdbx_strand_id
1 'polypeptide(L)'
;DILPALRSRDIRWQATDIDPLANNMAVMDLVSLTRAMLNPADRIAWLAVLRAPWCGLNLDDLLYLTISPVATNPAPKGERYPLLLQQLLAYQQISRLSGSGRLILDRVAPLLTKAWRERFRKPLRSWLEGLWLALGGPQTLKGEQSLRQC
;
A
#
# COMPACT_ATOMS: atom_id res chain seq x y z
N ASP A 1 13.91 3.62 29.56
CA ASP A 1 12.80 2.76 29.14
C ASP A 1 13.03 1.30 29.52
N ILE A 2 11.99 0.63 30.04
CA ILE A 2 12.06 -0.77 30.50
C ILE A 2 11.96 -1.76 29.31
N LEU A 3 11.22 -1.42 28.26
CA LEU A 3 11.00 -2.30 27.11
C LEU A 3 12.29 -2.64 26.32
N PRO A 4 13.20 -1.68 26.02
CA PRO A 4 14.48 -2.00 25.39
C PRO A 4 15.37 -2.88 26.28
N ALA A 5 15.32 -2.69 27.61
CA ALA A 5 16.08 -3.50 28.55
C ALA A 5 15.57 -4.95 28.62
N LEU A 6 14.25 -5.16 28.57
CA LEU A 6 13.65 -6.49 28.50
C LEU A 6 13.97 -7.20 27.17
N ARG A 7 13.95 -6.48 26.04
CA ARG A 7 14.34 -7.01 24.73
C ARG A 7 15.82 -7.43 24.69
N SER A 8 16.70 -6.62 25.28
CA SER A 8 18.14 -6.93 25.32
C SER A 8 18.49 -8.18 26.14
N ARG A 9 17.57 -8.65 26.99
CA ARG A 9 17.74 -9.82 27.86
C ARG A 9 16.89 -11.02 27.45
N ASP A 10 16.28 -10.99 26.26
CA ASP A 10 15.40 -12.04 25.74
C ASP A 10 14.26 -12.43 26.71
N ILE A 11 13.80 -11.48 27.53
CA ILE A 11 12.72 -11.70 28.48
C ILE A 11 11.41 -11.52 27.74
N ARG A 12 10.68 -12.63 27.55
CA ARG A 12 9.31 -12.58 27.01
C ARG A 12 8.42 -11.78 27.96
N TRP A 13 7.81 -10.74 27.43
CA TRP A 13 6.84 -9.92 28.15
C TRP A 13 5.58 -9.80 27.29
N GLN A 14 4.42 -9.71 27.95
CA GLN A 14 3.13 -9.47 27.33
C GLN A 14 2.47 -8.37 28.15
N ALA A 15 2.29 -7.19 27.58
CA ALA A 15 1.51 -6.15 28.23
C ALA A 15 0.25 -5.89 27.43
N THR A 16 -0.85 -5.76 28.15
CA THR A 16 -2.20 -5.68 27.63
C THR A 16 -2.54 -4.28 27.10
N ASP A 17 -1.59 -3.33 27.08
CA ASP A 17 -1.88 -1.91 26.83
C ASP A 17 -0.74 -1.10 26.16
N ILE A 18 0.17 -1.76 25.43
CA ILE A 18 1.46 -1.12 25.07
C ILE A 18 1.80 -1.28 23.58
N ASP A 19 0.97 -0.67 22.73
CA ASP A 19 1.37 0.20 21.62
C ASP A 19 0.05 0.58 20.92
N PRO A 20 -0.26 1.88 20.73
CA PRO A 20 -1.43 2.26 19.94
C PRO A 20 -1.37 1.51 18.60
N LEU A 21 -2.47 0.88 18.17
CA LEU A 21 -2.54 0.26 16.84
C LEU A 21 -2.07 1.23 15.72
N ALA A 22 -2.19 2.54 15.97
CA ALA A 22 -1.70 3.62 15.13
C ALA A 22 -0.17 3.72 15.01
N ASN A 23 0.61 3.19 15.96
CA ASN A 23 2.08 3.12 15.89
C ASN A 23 2.57 1.89 15.10
N ASN A 24 1.67 0.95 14.80
CA ASN A 24 2.02 -0.21 13.99
C ASN A 24 1.94 0.16 12.51
N MET A 25 3.09 0.28 11.86
CA MET A 25 3.19 0.63 10.43
C MET A 25 2.34 -0.27 9.54
N ALA A 26 2.28 -1.57 9.84
CA ALA A 26 1.47 -2.50 9.07
C ALA A 26 -0.04 -2.27 9.20
N VAL A 27 -0.49 -1.83 10.38
CA VAL A 27 -1.90 -1.45 10.60
C VAL A 27 -2.22 -0.19 9.78
N MET A 28 -1.34 0.82 9.79
CA MET A 28 -1.51 2.03 8.98
C MET A 28 -1.55 1.72 7.48
N ASP A 29 -0.70 0.80 7.01
CA ASP A 29 -0.68 0.38 5.62
C ASP A 29 -1.97 -0.38 5.24
N LEU A 30 -2.50 -1.23 6.12
CA LEU A 30 -3.78 -1.93 5.92
C LEU A 30 -4.98 -0.98 5.94
N VAL A 31 -4.97 0.04 6.80
CA VAL A 31 -5.98 1.11 6.80
C VAL A 31 -5.92 1.89 5.49
N SER A 32 -4.71 2.20 5.01
CA SER A 32 -4.51 2.88 3.72
C SER A 32 -5.00 2.03 2.55
N LEU A 33 -4.72 0.72 2.55
CA LEU A 33 -5.23 -0.23 1.56
C LEU A 33 -6.77 -0.26 1.56
N THR A 34 -7.37 -0.32 2.75
CA THR A 34 -8.82 -0.29 2.92
C THR A 34 -9.43 0.98 2.32
N ARG A 35 -8.88 2.15 2.66
CA ARG A 35 -9.35 3.44 2.16
C ARG A 35 -9.20 3.56 0.65
N ALA A 36 -8.06 3.18 0.09
CA ALA A 36 -7.79 3.22 -1.34
C ALA A 36 -8.77 2.33 -2.14
N MET A 37 -9.04 1.13 -1.63
CA MET A 37 -9.95 0.18 -2.26
C MET A 37 -11.43 0.61 -2.20
N LEU A 38 -11.85 1.24 -1.10
CA LEU A 38 -13.21 1.74 -0.93
C LEU A 38 -13.45 3.06 -1.68
N ASN A 39 -12.44 3.93 -1.76
CA ASN A 39 -12.53 5.22 -2.41
C ASN A 39 -11.40 5.43 -3.45
N PRO A 40 -11.68 5.25 -4.75
CA PRO A 40 -10.67 5.47 -5.80
C PRO A 40 -10.21 6.94 -5.90
N ALA A 41 -10.92 7.89 -5.31
CA ALA A 41 -10.55 9.30 -5.27
C ALA A 41 -9.65 9.68 -4.06
N ASP A 42 -9.45 8.77 -3.08
CA ASP A 42 -8.56 9.03 -1.94
C ASP A 42 -7.10 8.89 -2.36
N ARG A 43 -6.57 9.96 -2.95
CA ARG A 43 -5.21 10.00 -3.50
C ARG A 43 -4.16 9.70 -2.43
N ILE A 44 -4.34 10.18 -1.20
CA ILE A 44 -3.39 9.98 -0.12
C ILE A 44 -3.31 8.49 0.22
N ALA A 45 -4.46 7.82 0.35
CA ALA A 45 -4.50 6.39 0.60
C ALA A 45 -3.82 5.59 -0.52
N TRP A 46 -4.05 5.94 -1.80
CA TRP A 46 -3.39 5.30 -2.93
C TRP A 46 -1.87 5.50 -2.92
N LEU A 47 -1.39 6.72 -2.64
CA LEU A 47 0.05 7.00 -2.54
C LEU A 47 0.68 6.23 -1.37
N ALA A 48 0.00 6.16 -0.23
CA ALA A 48 0.46 5.37 0.91
C ALA A 48 0.59 3.88 0.55
N VAL A 49 -0.40 3.29 -0.14
CA VAL A 49 -0.34 1.89 -0.61
C VAL A 49 0.83 1.65 -1.58
N LEU A 50 1.10 2.58 -2.48
CA LEU A 50 2.20 2.47 -3.44
C LEU A 50 3.58 2.68 -2.79
N ARG A 51 3.64 3.43 -1.68
CA ARG A 51 4.85 3.63 -0.89
C ARG A 51 5.09 2.53 0.15
N ALA A 52 4.03 1.83 0.57
CA ALA A 52 4.08 0.77 1.57
C ALA A 52 5.11 -0.31 1.21
N PRO A 53 5.69 -1.03 2.18
CA PRO A 53 6.82 -1.92 1.97
C PRO A 53 6.59 -3.02 0.92
N TRP A 54 5.33 -3.41 0.69
CA TRP A 54 4.98 -4.42 -0.31
C TRP A 54 4.91 -3.87 -1.74
N CYS A 55 4.87 -2.55 -1.94
CA CYS A 55 5.02 -1.91 -3.25
C CYS A 55 6.42 -1.29 -3.37
N GLY A 56 6.77 -0.41 -2.44
CA GLY A 56 8.12 0.16 -2.33
C GLY A 56 8.49 1.13 -3.46
N LEU A 57 7.53 1.76 -4.15
CA LEU A 57 7.85 2.78 -5.16
C LEU A 57 8.61 3.94 -4.51
N ASN A 58 9.65 4.43 -5.18
CA ASN A 58 10.38 5.62 -4.73
C ASN A 58 9.56 6.89 -5.01
N LEU A 59 10.02 8.03 -4.47
CA LEU A 59 9.31 9.30 -4.60
C LEU A 59 9.27 9.80 -6.05
N ASP A 60 10.32 9.58 -6.84
CA ASP A 60 10.40 10.02 -8.23
C ASP A 60 9.37 9.28 -9.10
N ASP A 61 9.28 7.96 -8.95
CA ASP A 61 8.31 7.13 -9.66
C ASP A 61 6.87 7.44 -9.24
N LEU A 62 6.63 7.72 -7.95
CA LEU A 62 5.34 8.21 -7.48
C LEU A 62 4.99 9.56 -8.11
N LEU A 63 5.97 10.48 -8.21
CA LEU A 63 5.79 11.76 -8.87
C LEU A 63 5.47 11.57 -10.35
N TYR A 64 6.22 10.75 -11.08
CA TYR A 64 5.95 10.50 -12.49
C TYR A 64 4.60 9.83 -12.71
N LEU A 65 4.22 8.85 -11.88
CA LEU A 65 2.90 8.21 -11.93
C LEU A 65 1.78 9.23 -11.70
N THR A 66 2.01 10.24 -10.85
CA THR A 66 0.99 11.21 -10.46
C THR A 66 0.79 12.35 -11.46
N ILE A 67 1.85 12.81 -12.13
CA ILE A 67 1.80 13.98 -13.01
C ILE A 67 1.72 13.63 -14.49
N SER A 68 2.07 12.39 -14.87
CA SER A 68 2.13 12.04 -16.29
C SER A 68 0.74 12.08 -16.93
N PRO A 69 0.63 12.72 -18.11
CA PRO A 69 -0.63 12.75 -18.83
C PRO A 69 -0.94 11.34 -19.36
N VAL A 70 -2.14 10.88 -19.09
CA VAL A 70 -2.69 9.63 -19.63
C VAL A 70 -4.01 9.97 -20.29
N ALA A 71 -4.24 9.47 -21.51
CA ALA A 71 -5.39 9.86 -22.33
C ALA A 71 -6.76 9.62 -21.66
N THR A 72 -6.85 8.64 -20.77
CA THR A 72 -8.08 8.29 -20.04
C THR A 72 -8.36 9.18 -18.82
N ASN A 73 -7.35 9.91 -18.34
CA ASN A 73 -7.42 10.76 -17.15
C ASN A 73 -7.46 12.24 -17.57
N PRO A 74 -8.26 13.09 -16.91
CA PRO A 74 -8.20 14.53 -17.16
C PRO A 74 -6.80 15.05 -16.83
N ALA A 75 -6.28 15.96 -17.66
CA ALA A 75 -5.05 16.65 -17.37
C ALA A 75 -5.15 17.37 -16.02
N PRO A 76 -4.08 17.36 -15.19
CA PRO A 76 -4.09 18.07 -13.91
C PRO A 76 -4.36 19.56 -14.15
N LYS A 77 -5.47 20.08 -13.62
CA LYS A 77 -5.87 21.49 -13.76
C LYS A 77 -6.47 22.00 -12.45
N GLY A 78 -5.82 22.98 -11.84
CA GLY A 78 -6.19 23.48 -10.51
C GLY A 78 -6.07 22.38 -9.45
N GLU A 79 -7.10 22.22 -8.62
CA GLU A 79 -7.16 21.18 -7.59
C GLU A 79 -7.57 19.79 -8.12
N ARG A 80 -7.83 19.65 -9.44
CA ARG A 80 -8.21 18.37 -10.05
C ARG A 80 -6.98 17.57 -10.41
N TYR A 81 -6.78 16.46 -9.72
CA TYR A 81 -5.70 15.53 -9.97
C TYR A 81 -6.19 14.27 -10.71
N PRO A 82 -5.33 13.62 -11.52
CA PRO A 82 -5.63 12.33 -12.13
C PRO A 82 -5.98 11.28 -11.08
N LEU A 83 -6.92 10.39 -11.39
CA LEU A 83 -7.23 9.24 -10.55
C LEU A 83 -6.05 8.26 -10.62
N LEU A 84 -5.46 7.94 -9.48
CA LEU A 84 -4.29 7.04 -9.43
C LEU A 84 -4.62 5.64 -9.94
N LEU A 85 -5.84 5.16 -9.73
CA LEU A 85 -6.29 3.89 -10.30
C LEU A 85 -6.19 3.88 -11.84
N GLN A 86 -6.53 4.98 -12.51
CA GLN A 86 -6.40 5.07 -13.96
C GLN A 86 -4.93 5.20 -14.39
N GLN A 87 -4.10 5.89 -13.61
CA GLN A 87 -2.64 5.90 -13.84
C GLN A 87 -2.06 4.49 -13.73
N LEU A 88 -2.53 3.68 -12.77
CA LEU A 88 -2.13 2.28 -12.61
C LEU A 88 -2.63 1.38 -13.75
N LEU A 89 -3.71 1.73 -14.45
CA LEU A 89 -4.14 0.99 -15.64
C LEU A 89 -3.29 1.33 -16.88
N ALA A 90 -2.68 2.51 -16.91
CA ALA A 90 -1.95 3.04 -18.06
C ALA A 90 -0.45 3.25 -17.80
N TYR A 91 0.09 2.77 -16.68
CA TYR A 91 1.48 3.04 -16.27
C TYR A 91 2.52 2.65 -17.32
N GLN A 92 2.22 1.66 -18.18
CA GLN A 92 3.09 1.27 -19.28
C GLN A 92 3.37 2.41 -20.28
N GLN A 93 2.42 3.34 -20.42
CA GLN A 93 2.53 4.53 -21.29
C GLN A 93 3.42 5.62 -20.67
N ILE A 94 3.75 5.51 -19.38
CA ILE A 94 4.56 6.50 -18.65
C ILE A 94 6.04 6.18 -18.86
N SER A 95 6.68 6.91 -19.77
CA SER A 95 8.07 6.68 -20.19
C SER A 95 9.12 7.04 -19.14
N ARG A 96 8.79 7.92 -18.18
CA ARG A 96 9.73 8.43 -17.15
C ARG A 96 9.89 7.52 -15.93
N LEU A 97 9.14 6.43 -15.84
CA LEU A 97 9.29 5.47 -14.75
C LEU A 97 10.66 4.79 -14.80
N SER A 98 11.31 4.66 -13.65
CA SER A 98 12.54 3.91 -13.50
C SER A 98 12.33 2.43 -13.83
N GLY A 99 13.41 1.70 -14.14
CA GLY A 99 13.36 0.25 -14.37
C GLY A 99 12.81 -0.50 -13.14
N SER A 100 13.26 -0.12 -11.93
CA SER A 100 12.73 -0.65 -10.67
C SER A 100 11.25 -0.33 -10.47
N GLY A 101 10.84 0.91 -10.76
CA GLY A 101 9.45 1.35 -10.64
C GLY A 101 8.53 0.56 -11.58
N ARG A 102 8.99 0.29 -12.80
CA ARG A 102 8.27 -0.57 -13.77
C ARG A 102 8.14 -2.00 -13.28
N LEU A 103 9.23 -2.62 -12.81
CA LEU A 103 9.17 -3.99 -12.26
C LEU A 103 8.20 -4.10 -11.07
N ILE A 104 8.17 -3.09 -10.20
CA ILE A 104 7.20 -3.02 -9.10
C ILE A 104 5.78 -2.93 -9.65
N LEU A 105 5.52 -2.00 -10.58
CA LEU A 105 4.20 -1.75 -11.14
C LEU A 105 3.67 -2.93 -11.97
N ASP A 106 4.53 -3.62 -12.72
CA ASP A 106 4.21 -4.84 -13.46
C ASP A 106 3.64 -5.91 -12.52
N ARG A 107 4.16 -6.00 -11.29
CA ARG A 107 3.65 -6.92 -10.27
C ARG A 107 2.38 -6.42 -9.57
N VAL A 108 2.37 -5.16 -9.09
CA VAL A 108 1.33 -4.70 -8.16
C VAL A 108 0.10 -4.12 -8.86
N ALA A 109 0.26 -3.45 -10.01
CA ALA A 109 -0.84 -2.78 -10.68
C ALA A 109 -1.94 -3.76 -11.16
N PRO A 110 -1.62 -4.95 -11.73
CA PRO A 110 -2.65 -5.93 -12.09
C PRO A 110 -3.44 -6.44 -10.88
N LEU A 111 -2.80 -6.62 -9.73
CA LEU A 111 -3.45 -7.08 -8.50
C LEU A 111 -4.42 -6.04 -7.95
N LEU A 112 -3.97 -4.78 -7.83
CA LEU A 112 -4.78 -3.67 -7.35
C LEU A 112 -5.98 -3.41 -8.27
N THR A 113 -5.74 -3.36 -9.58
CA THR A 113 -6.79 -3.08 -10.57
C THR A 113 -7.80 -4.22 -10.67
N LYS A 114 -7.37 -5.49 -10.63
CA LYS A 114 -8.27 -6.65 -10.56
C LYS A 114 -9.11 -6.62 -9.29
N ALA A 115 -8.47 -6.44 -8.12
CA ALA A 115 -9.19 -6.42 -6.85
C ALA A 115 -10.22 -5.30 -6.81
N TRP A 116 -9.90 -4.12 -7.36
CA TRP A 116 -10.86 -3.03 -7.48
C TRP A 116 -12.02 -3.37 -8.41
N ARG A 117 -11.78 -4.00 -9.57
CA ARG A 117 -12.84 -4.44 -10.50
C ARG A 117 -13.76 -5.49 -9.87
N GLU A 118 -13.24 -6.29 -8.97
CA GLU A 118 -13.95 -7.37 -8.26
C GLU A 118 -14.52 -6.93 -6.90
N ARG A 119 -14.46 -5.64 -6.56
CA ARG A 119 -15.00 -5.10 -5.30
C ARG A 119 -16.48 -5.46 -5.12
N PHE A 120 -16.89 -5.62 -3.86
CA PHE A 120 -18.24 -6.04 -3.44
C PHE A 120 -18.67 -7.46 -3.84
N ARG A 121 -17.77 -8.28 -4.41
CA ARG A 121 -18.06 -9.71 -4.69
C ARG A 121 -17.81 -10.64 -3.51
N LYS A 122 -17.09 -10.17 -2.49
CA LYS A 122 -16.76 -10.88 -1.25
C LYS A 122 -16.93 -9.94 -0.06
N PRO A 123 -17.09 -10.46 1.17
CA PRO A 123 -17.02 -9.65 2.38
C PRO A 123 -15.72 -8.82 2.42
N LEU A 124 -15.81 -7.61 2.96
CA LEU A 124 -14.71 -6.62 2.96
C LEU A 124 -13.40 -7.21 3.49
N ARG A 125 -13.45 -7.91 4.63
CA ARG A 125 -12.30 -8.59 5.24
C ARG A 125 -11.64 -9.56 4.26
N SER A 126 -12.38 -10.56 3.77
CA SER A 126 -11.83 -11.61 2.90
C SER A 126 -11.31 -11.07 1.56
N TRP A 127 -11.92 -10.00 1.06
CA TRP A 127 -11.45 -9.30 -0.14
C TRP A 127 -10.10 -8.61 0.09
N LEU A 128 -9.99 -7.81 1.16
CA LEU A 128 -8.77 -7.07 1.48
C LEU A 128 -7.64 -7.98 1.93
N GLU A 129 -7.94 -9.00 2.73
CA GLU A 129 -6.97 -10.01 3.16
C GLU A 129 -6.40 -10.75 1.94
N GLY A 130 -7.25 -11.20 1.02
CA GLY A 130 -6.80 -11.84 -0.21
C GLY A 130 -5.89 -10.95 -1.07
N LEU A 131 -6.24 -9.66 -1.18
CA LEU A 131 -5.40 -8.68 -1.87
C LEU A 131 -4.06 -8.46 -1.15
N TRP A 132 -4.08 -8.29 0.17
CA TRP A 132 -2.88 -8.07 0.98
C TRP A 132 -1.92 -9.26 0.91
N LEU A 133 -2.43 -10.49 0.97
CA LEU A 133 -1.66 -11.71 0.75
C LEU A 133 -1.04 -11.74 -0.65
N ALA A 134 -1.81 -11.43 -1.69
CA ALA A 134 -1.33 -11.41 -3.08
C ALA A 134 -0.26 -10.33 -3.33
N LEU A 135 -0.34 -9.19 -2.65
CA LEU A 135 0.67 -8.13 -2.71
C LEU A 135 1.98 -8.50 -2.02
N GLY A 136 1.98 -9.54 -1.18
CA GLY A 136 3.13 -9.94 -0.39
C GLY A 136 3.24 -9.21 0.95
N GLY A 137 2.10 -8.82 1.53
CA GLY A 137 2.05 -8.13 2.82
C GLY A 137 2.67 -8.89 4.00
N PRO A 138 2.43 -10.20 4.18
CA PRO A 138 3.05 -10.94 5.30
C PRO A 138 4.57 -10.97 5.26
N GLN A 139 5.18 -10.87 4.08
CA GLN A 139 6.63 -10.87 3.92
C GLN A 139 7.25 -9.59 4.47
N THR A 140 6.51 -8.48 4.46
CA THR A 140 6.99 -7.19 4.99
C THR A 140 6.92 -7.12 6.51
N LEU A 141 6.04 -7.91 7.13
CA LEU A 141 5.96 -8.07 8.58
C LEU A 141 7.16 -8.82 9.17
N LYS A 142 7.96 -9.53 8.37
CA LYS A 142 9.09 -10.33 8.89
C LYS A 142 10.26 -9.48 9.40
N GLY A 143 10.29 -8.18 9.08
CA GLY A 143 11.26 -7.21 9.63
C GLY A 143 10.90 -6.70 11.04
N GLU A 144 9.63 -6.80 11.43
CA GLU A 144 9.12 -6.45 12.75
C GLU A 144 8.49 -7.70 13.36
N GLN A 145 9.29 -8.48 14.10
CA GLN A 145 8.89 -9.76 14.69
C GLN A 145 7.55 -9.69 15.43
N SER A 146 6.44 -9.98 14.73
CA SER A 146 5.14 -10.22 15.34
C SER A 146 4.25 -11.04 14.40
N LEU A 147 4.64 -12.29 14.17
CA LEU A 147 3.78 -13.30 13.52
C LEU A 147 3.64 -14.56 14.41
N ARG A 148 3.56 -14.39 15.74
CA ARG A 148 3.33 -15.51 16.68
C ARG A 148 2.13 -15.30 17.62
N GLN A 149 1.23 -14.37 17.32
CA GLN A 149 0.04 -14.14 18.14
C GLN A 149 -1.23 -13.83 17.33
N CYS A 150 -1.39 -14.47 16.16
CA CYS A 150 -2.71 -14.73 15.61
C CYS A 150 -3.07 -16.19 15.91
#